data_AF-A0A1Z9T0T5-F1
#
_entry.id   AF-A0A1Z9T0T5-F1
#
_cell.length_a   1.000
_cell.length_b   1.000
_cell.length_c   1.000
_cell.angle_alpha   90.00
_cell.angle_beta   90.00
_cell.angle_gamma   90.00
#
_symmetry.space_group_name_H-M   'P 1'
#
loop_
_entity.id
_entity.type
_entity.pdbx_description
1 polymer ?
#
loop_
_entity_poly.entity_id
_entity_poly.type
_entity_poly.pdbx_seq_one_letter_code
_entity_poly.pdbx_strand_id
1 'polypeptide(L)' 'MSFLIKKLFLTVIFNSCLFLALFIGIQNSSNKSKVNLLIDETIELPISFIVGSSFIVGSFFGSLLLLDMNNE' A
#
# COMPACT_ATOMS: atom_id res chain seq x y z
N MET A 1 10.87 25.69 10.41
CA MET A 1 10.43 25.07 9.14
C MET A 1 8.94 25.33 9.00
N SER A 2 8.45 25.75 7.83
CA SER A 2 7.00 25.96 7.64
C SER A 2 6.22 24.67 7.98
N PHE A 3 5.07 24.82 8.63
CA PHE A 3 4.21 23.70 9.04
C PHE A 3 3.90 22.75 7.87
N LEU A 4 3.65 23.30 6.68
CA LEU A 4 3.44 22.54 5.45
C LEU A 4 4.64 21.67 5.08
N ILE A 5 5.85 22.21 5.22
CA ILE A 5 7.07 21.47 4.86
C ILE A 5 7.32 20.33 5.85
N LYS A 6 7.08 20.55 7.14
CA LYS A 6 7.18 19.49 8.17
C LYS A 6 6.18 18.35 7.90
N LYS A 7 4.95 18.70 7.51
CA LYS A 7 3.91 17.74 7.15
C LYS A 7 4.31 16.91 5.92
N LEU A 8 4.74 17.56 4.84
CA LEU A 8 5.20 16.87 3.62
C LEU A 8 6.37 15.93 3.91
N PHE A 9 7.37 16.39 4.68
CA PHE A 9 8.54 15.58 5.01
C PHE A 9 8.17 14.31 5.80
N LEU A 10 7.29 14.44 6.80
CA LEU A 10 6.82 13.30 7.58
C LEU A 10 6.01 12.31 6.72
N THR A 11 5.14 12.82 5.85
CA THR A 11 4.35 11.98 4.93
C THR A 11 5.24 11.19 3.99
N VAL A 12 6.26 11.83 3.39
CA VAL A 12 7.19 11.13 2.49
C VAL A 12 7.96 10.03 3.23
N ILE A 13 8.55 10.33 4.39
CA ILE A 13 9.31 9.35 5.17
C ILE A 13 8.45 8.15 5.58
N PHE A 14 7.25 8.41 6.10
CA PHE A 14 6.36 7.34 6.53
C PHE A 14 5.98 6.40 5.39
N ASN A 15 5.60 6.96 4.24
CA ASN A 15 5.27 6.17 3.05
C ASN A 15 6.49 5.43 2.50
N SER A 16 7.68 6.03 2.51
CA SER A 16 8.93 5.36 2.11
C SER A 16 9.28 4.19 3.03
N CYS A 17 9.11 4.33 4.36
CA CYS A 17 9.30 3.22 5.30
C CYS A 17 8.35 2.05 5.02
N LEU A 18 7.06 2.34 4.78
CA LEU A 18 6.09 1.31 4.42
C LEU A 18 6.47 0.62 3.11
N PHE A 19 6.96 1.37 2.12
CA PHE A 19 7.41 0.83 0.84
C PHE A 19 8.66 -0.07 0.99
N LEU A 20 9.59 0.28 1.88
CA LEU A 20 10.77 -0.54 2.18
C LEU A 20 10.40 -1.83 2.91
N ALA A 21 9.53 -1.76 3.92
CA ALA A 21 9.01 -2.94 4.61
C ALA A 21 8.33 -3.89 3.61
N LEU A 22 7.63 -3.32 2.63
CA LEU A 22 7.02 -4.05 1.53
C LEU A 22 8.03 -4.76 0.65
N PHE A 23 9.08 -4.06 0.21
CA PHE A 23 10.14 -4.64 -0.61
C PHE A 23 10.86 -5.80 0.09
N ILE A 24 11.10 -5.67 1.40
CA ILE A 24 11.73 -6.72 2.20
C ILE A 24 10.80 -7.93 2.33
N GLY A 25 9.51 -7.69 2.57
CA GLY A 25 8.50 -8.74 2.64
C GLY A 25 8.35 -9.48 1.31
N ILE A 26 8.36 -8.78 0.18
CA ILE A 26 8.30 -9.36 -1.17
C ILE A 26 9.49 -10.27 -1.43
N GLN A 27 10.71 -9.80 -1.12
CA GLN A 27 11.93 -10.56 -1.40
C GLN A 27 12.12 -11.77 -0.46
N ASN A 28 11.66 -11.71 0.79
CA ASN A 28 11.79 -12.81 1.75
C ASN A 28 10.64 -13.83 1.71
N SER A 29 9.69 -13.69 0.79
CA SER A 29 8.57 -14.62 0.69
C SER A 29 8.84 -15.69 -0.36
N SER A 30 9.00 -16.93 0.11
CA SER A 30 9.10 -18.13 -0.73
C SER A 30 7.74 -18.73 -1.06
N ASN A 31 6.74 -18.49 -0.20
CA ASN A 31 5.39 -19.00 -0.38
C ASN A 31 4.60 -18.14 -1.37
N LYS A 32 4.20 -18.76 -2.47
CA LYS A 32 3.34 -18.17 -3.49
C LYS A 32 1.91 -18.62 -3.30
N SER A 33 0.99 -17.76 -3.69
CA SER A 33 -0.45 -18.05 -3.70
C SER A 33 -1.11 -17.39 -4.90
N LYS A 34 -2.29 -17.86 -5.24
CA LYS A 34 -3.20 -17.22 -6.20
C LYS A 34 -4.32 -16.54 -5.44
N VAL A 35 -4.87 -15.47 -6.00
CA VAL A 35 -6.08 -14.83 -5.48
C VAL A 35 -7.18 -15.00 -6.52
N ASN A 36 -8.38 -15.33 -6.08
CA ASN A 36 -9.54 -15.36 -6.97
C ASN A 36 -10.15 -13.95 -7.05
N LEU A 37 -10.13 -13.32 -8.23
CA LEU A 37 -10.66 -11.98 -8.47
C LEU A 37 -12.13 -12.01 -8.94
N LEU A 38 -12.94 -12.91 -8.36
CA LEU A 38 -14.37 -13.15 -8.64
C LEU A 38 -14.67 -13.81 -9.99
N ILE A 39 -13.88 -13.53 -11.04
CA ILE A 39 -14.08 -14.08 -12.40
C ILE A 39 -13.07 -15.22 -12.67
N ASP A 40 -11.82 -15.05 -12.24
CA ASP A 40 -10.74 -16.02 -12.44
C ASP A 40 -9.66 -15.87 -11.36
N GLU A 41 -8.78 -16.88 -11.26
CA GLU A 41 -7.61 -16.84 -10.39
C GLU A 41 -6.45 -16.07 -11.02
N THR A 42 -5.71 -15.32 -10.20
CA THR A 42 -4.47 -14.69 -10.63
C THR A 42 -3.36 -15.72 -10.86
N ILE A 43 -2.27 -15.28 -11.51
CA ILE A 43 -1.01 -16.02 -11.48
C ILE A 43 -0.49 -16.18 -10.04
N GLU A 44 0.36 -17.19 -9.82
CA GLU A 44 1.00 -17.43 -8.53
C GLU A 44 2.00 -16.30 -8.21
N LEU A 45 1.70 -15.54 -7.16
CA LEU A 45 2.54 -14.44 -6.70
C LEU A 45 2.91 -14.66 -5.23
N PRO A 46 4.08 -14.16 -4.79
CA PRO A 46 4.44 -14.19 -3.38
C PRO A 46 3.34 -13.56 -2.52
N ILE A 47 3.00 -14.17 -1.39
CA ILE A 47 1.91 -13.69 -0.52
C ILE A 47 2.14 -12.24 -0.08
N SER A 48 3.38 -11.88 0.18
CA SER A 48 3.77 -10.50 0.54
C SER A 48 3.55 -9.49 -0.58
N PHE A 49 3.66 -9.88 -1.85
CA PHE A 49 3.29 -9.02 -2.98
C PHE A 49 1.78 -8.78 -3.01
N ILE A 50 0.98 -9.83 -2.77
CA ILE A 50 -0.49 -9.74 -2.72
C ILE A 50 -0.95 -8.83 -1.57
N VAL A 51 -0.46 -9.09 -0.35
CA VAL A 51 -0.80 -8.28 0.84
C VAL A 51 -0.33 -6.84 0.64
N GLY A 52 0.84 -6.67 0.04
CA GLY A 52 1.44 -5.37 -0.18
C GLY A 52 0.75 -4.46 -1.17
N SER A 53 0.46 -5.00 -2.34
CA SER A 53 -0.36 -4.31 -3.33
C SER A 53 -1.75 -3.97 -2.76
N SER A 54 -2.37 -4.89 -2.01
CA SER A 54 -3.65 -4.65 -1.34
C SER A 54 -3.56 -3.49 -0.32
N PHE A 55 -2.49 -3.43 0.47
CA PHE A 55 -2.28 -2.36 1.44
C PHE A 55 -2.11 -0.98 0.77
N ILE A 56 -1.33 -0.90 -0.32
CA ILE A 56 -1.15 0.35 -1.09
C ILE A 56 -2.47 0.79 -1.72
N VAL A 57 -3.17 -0.11 -2.41
CA VAL A 57 -4.45 0.19 -3.06
C VAL A 57 -5.50 0.63 -2.04
N GLY A 58 -5.61 -0.09 -0.92
CA GLY A 58 -6.51 0.27 0.18
C GLY A 58 -6.19 1.64 0.79
N SER A 59 -4.91 1.95 0.99
CA SER A 59 -4.48 3.26 1.51
C SER A 59 -4.78 4.39 0.52
N PHE A 60 -4.62 4.16 -0.78
CA PHE A 60 -4.96 5.12 -1.83
C PHE A 60 -6.47 5.37 -1.88
N PHE A 61 -7.29 4.32 -1.94
CA PHE A 61 -8.75 4.44 -1.93
C PHE A 61 -9.29 5.10 -0.65
N GLY A 62 -8.77 4.72 0.52
CA GLY A 62 -9.14 5.34 1.79
C GLY A 62 -8.80 6.83 1.83
N SER A 63 -7.67 7.23 1.23
CA SER A 63 -7.30 8.65 1.13
C SER A 63 -8.23 9.44 0.20
N LEU A 64 -8.76 8.82 -0.86
CA LEU A 64 -9.75 9.45 -1.74
C LEU A 64 -11.11 9.63 -1.05
N LEU A 65 -11.57 8.63 -0.29
CA LEU A 65 -12.82 8.73 0.48
C LEU A 65 -12.77 9.83 1.55
N LEU A 66 -11.61 10.02 2.19
CA LEU A 66 -11.40 11.06 3.21
C LEU A 66 -11.44 12.48 2.63
N LEU A 67 -11.14 12.66 1.33
CA LEU A 67 -11.26 13.96 0.65
C LEU A 67 -12.71 14.37 0.40
N ASP A 68 -13.61 13.40 0.19
CA ASP A 68 -15.04 13.67 -0.03
C ASP A 68 -15.73 14.15 1.26
N MET A 69 -15.38 13.54 2.40
CA MET A 69 -15.94 13.87 3.72
C MET A 69 -15.51 15.23 4.28
N ASN A 70 -14.49 15.86 3.71
CA ASN A 70 -13.94 17.13 4.21
C ASN A 70 -14.51 18.37 3.46
N ASN A 71 -15.49 18.14 2.56
CA ASN A 71 -16.20 19.16 1.80
C ASN A 71 -17.61 19.48 2.35
N GLU A 72 -17.95 19.00 3.55
CA GLU A 72 -19.10 19.43 4.37
C GLU A 72 -18.61 20.25 5.59
#